data_AF-A0A4Q6BM61-F1
#
_entry.id   AF-A0A4Q6BM61-F1
#
_cell.length_a   1.000
_cell.length_b   1.000
_cell.length_c   1.000
_cell.angle_alpha   90.00
_cell.angle_beta   90.00
_cell.angle_gamma   90.00
#
_symmetry.space_group_name_H-M   'P 1'
#
loop_
_entity.id
_entity.type
_entity.pdbx_description
1 polymer ?
#
loop_
_entity_poly.entity_id
_entity_poly.type
_entity_poly.pdbx_seq_one_letter_code
_entity_poly.pdbx_strand_id
1 'polypeptide(L)'
;MPFSRRALAGLCALLVPSAFVPGCGGDDPAGTSIDPGTASGGQSSGDSAADGSRGPCGNGILDPNELCDDTNETAGDGCAADCRQIEPGFACTRVGAACVPLCGDGIR
;
A
#
# COMPACT_ATOMS: atom_id res chain seq x y z
N MET A 1 -22.19 -5.65 67.83
CA MET A 1 -21.35 -5.07 66.77
C MET A 1 -22.18 -4.98 65.48
N PRO A 2 -22.89 -3.88 65.21
CA PRO A 2 -23.63 -3.69 63.97
C PRO A 2 -22.85 -2.86 62.93
N PHE A 3 -22.94 -3.32 61.68
CA PHE A 3 -22.89 -2.60 60.40
C PHE A 3 -22.25 -1.20 60.33
N SER A 4 -21.22 -1.05 59.50
CA SER A 4 -21.27 0.01 58.48
C SER A 4 -20.30 -0.23 57.34
N ARG A 5 -20.84 -0.72 56.23
CA ARG A 5 -20.24 -0.58 54.91
C ARG A 5 -20.38 0.90 54.54
N ARG A 6 -19.28 1.66 54.57
CA ARG A 6 -19.24 2.98 53.91
C ARG A 6 -18.28 2.93 52.74
N ALA A 7 -18.90 2.90 51.58
CA ALA A 7 -18.29 3.25 50.31
C ALA A 7 -17.62 4.62 50.41
N LEU A 8 -16.34 4.67 50.12
CA LEU A 8 -15.77 5.76 49.34
C LEU A 8 -14.87 5.10 48.31
N ALA A 9 -15.48 4.78 47.17
CA ALA A 9 -14.76 4.68 45.91
C ALA A 9 -14.20 6.09 45.63
N GLY A 10 -13.06 6.40 46.24
CA GLY A 10 -12.20 7.49 45.80
C GLY A 10 -11.71 7.09 44.41
N LEU A 11 -12.36 7.64 43.38
CA LEU A 11 -11.89 7.54 42.01
C LEU A 11 -10.42 7.94 42.00
N CYS A 12 -9.58 6.94 41.73
CA CYS A 12 -8.14 7.05 41.57
C CYS A 12 -7.87 7.86 40.29
N ALA A 13 -8.07 9.16 40.37
CA ALA A 13 -7.64 10.11 39.36
C ALA A 13 -6.14 10.36 39.56
N LEU A 14 -5.30 9.35 39.38
CA LEU A 14 -3.85 9.54 39.24
C LEU A 14 -3.21 8.42 38.41
N LEU A 15 -2.67 8.83 37.27
CA LEU A 15 -1.46 8.30 36.61
C LEU A 15 -1.59 7.05 35.72
N VAL A 16 -2.07 7.26 34.49
CA VAL A 16 -1.38 6.70 33.32
C VAL A 16 -1.20 7.79 32.26
N PRO A 17 -0.04 8.47 32.21
CA PRO A 17 0.40 9.07 30.96
C PRO A 17 0.83 7.94 30.01
N SER A 18 0.72 8.15 28.69
CA SER A 18 1.20 7.29 27.59
C SER A 18 0.13 6.55 26.77
N ALA A 19 -0.94 7.25 26.38
CA ALA A 19 -1.58 7.00 25.08
C ALA A 19 -1.03 7.98 24.03
N PHE A 20 0.29 8.10 23.97
CA PHE A 20 0.96 8.61 22.77
C PHE A 20 1.46 7.37 22.05
N VAL A 21 0.56 6.76 21.28
CA VAL A 21 0.94 5.84 20.20
C VAL A 21 1.08 6.75 18.98
N PRO A 22 2.29 7.04 18.47
CA PRO A 22 2.45 7.55 17.12
C PRO A 22 2.12 6.39 16.16
N GLY A 23 0.83 6.21 15.92
CA GLY A 23 0.34 5.33 14.88
C GLY A 23 0.29 6.14 13.58
N CYS A 24 1.20 5.86 12.67
CA CYS A 24 0.94 6.03 11.25
C CYS A 24 0.00 4.89 10.84
N GLY A 25 -1.30 5.15 10.85
CA GLY A 25 -2.32 4.24 10.33
C GLY A 25 -3.47 5.07 9.81
N GLY A 26 -3.60 5.16 8.48
CA GLY A 26 -4.65 5.90 7.81
C GLY A 26 -6.02 5.32 8.15
N ASP A 27 -6.89 6.16 8.69
CA ASP A 27 -8.30 5.91 8.84
C ASP A 27 -8.98 6.30 7.51
N ASP A 28 -8.86 5.42 6.50
CA ASP A 28 -9.63 5.56 5.27
C ASP A 28 -11.00 4.86 5.46
N PRO A 29 -12.11 5.61 5.56
CA PRO A 29 -13.42 4.99 5.55
C PRO A 29 -13.67 4.37 4.17
N ALA A 30 -14.07 3.10 4.19
CA ALA A 30 -14.58 2.37 3.04
C ALA A 30 -15.51 3.25 2.18
N GLY A 31 -15.28 3.17 0.87
CA GLY A 31 -15.83 4.05 -0.15
C GLY A 31 -17.35 4.28 -0.08
N THR A 32 -17.71 5.56 -0.15
CA THR A 32 -19.03 6.00 -0.63
C THR A 32 -18.86 7.21 -1.55
N SER A 33 -18.24 7.02 -2.72
CA SER A 33 -18.48 7.91 -3.85
C SER A 33 -19.85 7.58 -4.43
N ILE A 34 -20.91 8.05 -3.77
CA ILE A 34 -22.22 8.21 -4.41
C ILE A 34 -22.10 9.46 -5.28
N ASP A 35 -21.66 9.27 -6.53
CA ASP A 35 -21.78 10.29 -7.58
C ASP A 35 -23.16 10.14 -8.25
N PRO A 36 -24.13 11.04 -8.02
CA PRO A 36 -25.38 11.04 -8.78
C PRO A 36 -25.11 11.67 -10.15
N GLY A 37 -24.37 10.98 -11.02
CA GLY A 37 -23.91 11.67 -12.23
C GLY A 37 -23.16 10.93 -13.32
N THR A 38 -23.07 9.60 -13.36
CA THR A 38 -22.63 8.93 -14.60
C THR A 38 -23.32 7.57 -14.73
N ALA A 39 -24.34 7.52 -15.57
CA ALA A 39 -24.93 6.27 -16.02
C ALA A 39 -24.16 5.71 -17.22
N SER A 40 -23.99 4.38 -17.20
CA SER A 40 -23.90 3.44 -18.34
C SER A 40 -22.51 2.88 -18.65
N GLY A 41 -22.29 1.64 -18.20
CA GLY A 41 -21.24 0.74 -18.69
C GLY A 41 -20.70 -0.15 -17.59
N GLY A 42 -21.16 -1.41 -17.53
CA GLY A 42 -20.88 -2.33 -16.43
C GLY A 42 -19.40 -2.50 -16.12
N GLN A 43 -19.05 -2.37 -14.85
CA GLN A 43 -17.75 -2.77 -14.33
C GLN A 43 -18.00 -4.04 -13.53
N SER A 44 -17.95 -5.15 -14.25
CA SER A 44 -17.97 -6.49 -13.68
C SER A 44 -16.87 -6.61 -12.64
N SER A 45 -17.25 -7.22 -11.52
CA SER A 45 -16.40 -7.62 -10.40
C SER A 45 -15.04 -8.15 -10.86
N GLY A 46 -14.03 -7.36 -10.52
CA GLY A 46 -12.62 -7.65 -10.69
C GLY A 46 -11.87 -6.79 -9.70
N ASP A 47 -12.06 -7.07 -8.42
CA ASP A 47 -11.22 -6.54 -7.36
C ASP A 47 -9.76 -6.96 -7.67
N SER A 48 -8.91 -5.97 -7.93
CA SER A 48 -7.46 -6.04 -8.18
C SER A 48 -7.01 -6.48 -9.58
N ALA A 49 -6.92 -5.52 -10.49
CA ALA A 49 -5.64 -5.17 -11.13
C ALA A 49 -5.86 -3.93 -12.01
N ALA A 50 -5.77 -2.74 -11.42
CA ALA A 50 -5.45 -1.52 -12.18
C ALA A 50 -3.97 -1.52 -12.64
N ASP A 51 -3.40 -2.72 -12.74
CA ASP A 51 -2.00 -3.05 -12.92
C ASP A 51 -1.94 -4.42 -13.60
N GLY A 52 -2.54 -4.48 -14.78
CA GLY A 52 -2.84 -5.72 -15.48
C GLY A 52 -2.60 -5.49 -16.95
N SER A 53 -1.36 -5.15 -17.25
CA SER A 53 -0.84 -4.87 -18.57
C SER A 53 -1.18 -6.01 -19.52
N ARG A 54 -1.97 -5.68 -20.55
CA ARG A 54 -2.40 -6.61 -21.60
C ARG A 54 -1.25 -6.91 -22.60
N GLY A 55 -0.01 -6.65 -22.22
CA GLY A 55 1.22 -6.74 -23.00
C GLY A 55 2.27 -7.64 -22.34
N PRO A 56 3.43 -7.84 -22.98
CA PRO A 56 4.55 -8.55 -22.37
C PRO A 56 5.06 -7.81 -21.13
N CYS A 57 5.11 -6.47 -21.17
CA CYS A 57 5.59 -5.67 -20.05
C CYS A 57 4.50 -5.52 -18.98
N GLY A 58 4.86 -5.69 -17.71
CA GLY A 58 3.94 -5.55 -16.58
C GLY A 58 2.99 -6.73 -16.40
N ASN A 59 3.31 -7.90 -16.95
CA ASN A 59 2.49 -9.10 -16.77
C ASN A 59 3.00 -10.00 -15.62
N GLY A 60 4.11 -9.60 -15.00
CA GLY A 60 4.80 -10.32 -13.94
C GLY A 60 5.64 -11.50 -14.42
N ILE A 61 5.97 -11.57 -15.70
CA ILE A 61 6.73 -12.64 -16.35
C ILE A 61 7.81 -12.00 -17.21
N LEU A 62 9.07 -12.32 -16.90
CA LEU A 62 10.19 -11.79 -17.66
C LEU A 62 10.29 -12.47 -19.03
N ASP A 63 9.82 -11.79 -20.07
CA ASP A 63 9.93 -12.25 -21.45
C ASP A 63 11.37 -12.05 -22.01
N PRO A 64 11.77 -12.79 -23.08
CA PRO A 64 13.13 -12.71 -23.63
C PRO A 64 13.52 -11.33 -24.21
N ASN A 65 12.55 -10.43 -24.41
CA ASN A 65 12.79 -9.07 -24.89
C ASN A 65 12.80 -8.02 -23.76
N GLU A 66 12.71 -8.48 -22.50
CA GLU A 66 12.55 -7.65 -21.32
C GLU A 66 13.74 -7.81 -20.38
N LEU A 67 14.10 -6.71 -19.73
CA LEU A 67 15.16 -6.64 -18.71
C LEU A 67 14.59 -6.69 -17.29
N CYS A 68 13.32 -6.29 -17.13
CA CYS A 68 12.57 -6.31 -15.89
C CYS A 68 11.08 -6.49 -16.21
N ASP A 69 10.34 -7.02 -15.24
CA ASP A 69 8.88 -6.98 -15.22
C ASP A 69 8.45 -6.87 -13.75
N ASP A 70 7.91 -5.70 -13.42
CA ASP A 70 7.50 -5.30 -12.08
C ASP A 70 5.98 -5.21 -11.91
N THR A 71 5.26 -5.98 -12.74
CA THR A 71 3.79 -6.10 -12.81
C THR A 71 3.05 -4.88 -13.33
N ASN A 72 3.77 -3.81 -13.68
CA ASN A 72 3.19 -2.58 -14.16
C ASN A 72 3.92 -2.04 -15.41
N GLU A 73 3.31 -1.09 -16.11
CA GLU A 73 3.94 -0.33 -17.21
C GLU A 73 4.26 1.12 -16.76
N THR A 74 4.43 1.34 -15.46
CA THR A 74 4.67 2.65 -14.86
C THR A 74 6.17 2.91 -14.74
N ALA A 75 6.66 3.91 -15.46
CA ALA A 75 8.02 4.38 -15.27
C ALA A 75 8.16 5.19 -13.96
N GLY A 76 9.29 5.02 -13.27
CA GLY A 76 9.62 5.69 -12.01
C GLY A 76 9.62 4.77 -10.80
N ASP A 77 9.16 3.52 -10.96
CA ASP A 77 9.07 2.50 -9.91
C ASP A 77 10.20 1.47 -10.00
N GLY A 78 11.12 1.64 -10.96
CA GLY A 78 12.35 0.87 -11.09
C GLY A 78 12.45 0.03 -12.35
N CYS A 79 11.32 -0.25 -13.00
CA CYS A 79 11.27 -0.77 -14.35
C CYS A 79 10.74 0.32 -15.28
N ALA A 80 11.40 0.54 -16.42
CA ALA A 80 10.85 1.47 -17.40
C ALA A 80 9.52 0.95 -17.95
N ALA A 81 8.64 1.86 -18.38
CA ALA A 81 7.34 1.54 -18.98
C ALA A 81 7.42 0.60 -20.20
N ASP A 82 8.59 0.50 -20.83
CA ASP A 82 8.86 -0.41 -21.95
C ASP A 82 9.51 -1.75 -21.54
N CYS A 83 9.78 -1.97 -20.26
CA CYS A 83 10.47 -3.14 -19.68
C CYS A 83 11.85 -3.44 -20.27
N ARG A 84 12.44 -2.55 -21.09
CA ARG A 84 13.74 -2.79 -21.74
C ARG A 84 14.94 -2.34 -20.91
N GLN A 85 14.68 -1.64 -19.81
CA GLN A 85 15.73 -1.10 -18.94
C GLN A 85 15.25 -1.04 -17.49
N ILE A 86 16.17 -1.32 -16.57
CA ILE A 86 16.00 -1.08 -15.14
C ILE A 86 16.44 0.35 -14.87
N GLU A 87 15.63 1.10 -14.13
CA GLU A 87 15.97 2.48 -13.78
C GLU A 87 17.15 2.53 -12.80
N PRO A 88 18.04 3.52 -12.95
CA PRO A 88 19.20 3.64 -12.09
C PRO A 88 18.78 3.78 -10.63
N GLY A 89 19.33 2.92 -9.79
CA GLY A 89 19.01 2.88 -8.37
C GLY A 89 17.82 2.04 -8.00
N PHE A 90 17.38 1.15 -8.89
CA PHE A 90 16.46 0.09 -8.57
C PHE A 90 17.07 -1.28 -8.88
N ALA A 91 16.59 -2.29 -8.15
CA ALA A 91 16.98 -3.67 -8.35
C ALA A 91 15.73 -4.55 -8.50
N CYS A 92 15.55 -5.07 -9.71
CA CYS A 92 14.48 -6.01 -10.05
C CYS A 92 15.01 -7.45 -9.89
N THR A 93 15.22 -7.90 -8.65
CA THR A 93 15.80 -9.23 -8.35
C THR A 93 14.78 -10.37 -8.39
N ARG A 94 13.48 -10.03 -8.39
CA ARG A 94 12.38 -10.97 -8.41
C ARG A 94 11.44 -10.59 -9.56
N VAL A 95 11.26 -11.52 -10.49
CA VAL A 95 10.30 -11.39 -11.60
C VAL A 95 8.89 -11.34 -11.05
N GLY A 96 8.07 -10.39 -11.54
CA GLY A 96 6.70 -10.22 -11.09
C GLY A 96 6.58 -9.67 -9.67
N ALA A 97 7.57 -8.89 -9.24
CA ALA A 97 7.47 -8.07 -8.05
C ALA A 97 7.99 -6.67 -8.34
N ALA A 98 7.45 -5.69 -7.63
CA ALA A 98 7.92 -4.32 -7.66
C ALA A 98 9.45 -4.26 -7.49
N CYS A 99 10.11 -3.48 -8.35
CA CYS A 99 11.54 -3.25 -8.23
C CYS A 99 11.81 -2.44 -6.95
N VAL A 100 12.89 -2.81 -6.24
CA VAL A 100 13.21 -2.15 -4.97
C VAL A 100 14.26 -1.07 -5.18
N PRO A 101 14.12 0.12 -4.58
CA PRO A 101 15.16 1.13 -4.63
C PRO A 101 16.39 0.64 -3.87
N LEU A 102 17.54 0.76 -4.51
CA LEU A 102 18.86 0.53 -3.93
C LEU A 102 19.21 1.70 -3.01
N CYS A 103 18.78 1.60 -1.76
CA CYS A 103 19.16 2.55 -0.73
C CYS A 103 20.64 2.35 -0.36
N GLY A 104 21.47 3.36 -0.62
CA GLY A 104 22.89 3.37 -0.22
C GLY A 104 23.89 3.58 -1.36
N ASP A 105 23.45 3.55 -2.62
CA ASP A 105 24.32 3.65 -3.80
C ASP A 105 24.58 5.08 -4.29
N GLY A 106 24.09 6.09 -3.55
CA GLY A 106 24.38 7.51 -3.81
C GLY A 106 23.65 8.14 -5.01
N ILE A 107 22.74 7.43 -5.67
CA ILE A 107 21.79 7.98 -6.64
C ILE A 107 20.58 8.56 -5.90
N ARG A 108 20.09 9.72 -6.33
CA ARG A 108 19.14 10.57 -5.61
C ARG A 108 18.06 11.10 -6.54
#